data_AF-A0A177GD64-F1
#
_entry.id   AF-A0A177GD64-F1
#
_cell.length_a   1.000
_cell.length_b   1.000
_cell.length_c   1.000
_cell.angle_alpha   90.00
_cell.angle_beta   90.00
_cell.angle_gamma   90.00
#
_symmetry.space_group_name_H-M   'P 1'
#
loop_
_entity.id
_entity.type
_entity.pdbx_description
1 polymer ?
#
loop_
_entity_poly.entity_id
_entity_poly.type
_entity_poly.pdbx_seq_one_letter_code
_entity_poly.pdbx_strand_id
1 'polypeptide(L)'
;MVSETPNLPVIHEALLPERHPQHDLFICDVADAVLKDVMPQMEHPFYSLSKKPETSVRRYEHNGQWLEITPSVKGLATIYDKDILIYCISQIMAKLKAGEKVSQRVRISSRDLLIFTNRGTAGKDYKALIEALDRLEGTRIRTNIVTGDEEQVDGFGLIDASSIRRKLGLDGRLLHCEIKLSDWVFNAIKSNDVLTLHRDYFRLRKPLERRVYELARKHCGQQVAWKASP
;
A
#
# COMPACT_ATOMS: atom_id res chain seq x y z
N MET A 1 -33.12 -8.00 11.94
CA MET A 1 -33.39 -8.40 10.55
C MET A 1 -32.21 -7.96 9.71
N VAL A 2 -31.47 -8.92 9.18
CA VAL A 2 -30.24 -8.68 8.40
C VAL A 2 -30.69 -8.16 7.03
N SER A 3 -30.36 -6.92 6.72
CA SER A 3 -30.64 -6.31 5.42
C SER A 3 -29.70 -6.92 4.39
N GLU A 4 -30.23 -7.79 3.52
CA GLU A 4 -29.52 -8.28 2.35
C GLU A 4 -29.13 -7.11 1.44
N THR A 5 -27.85 -7.04 1.07
CA THR A 5 -27.34 -6.10 0.09
C THR A 5 -27.97 -6.40 -1.28
N PRO A 6 -28.54 -5.42 -2.00
CA PRO A 6 -29.20 -5.69 -3.28
C PRO A 6 -28.20 -6.24 -4.30
N ASN A 7 -28.52 -7.39 -4.90
CA ASN A 7 -27.82 -7.95 -6.05
C ASN A 7 -28.03 -7.06 -7.28
N LEU A 8 -27.15 -6.07 -7.47
CA LEU A 8 -27.04 -5.32 -8.72
C LEU A 8 -26.39 -6.20 -9.81
N PRO A 9 -26.89 -6.22 -11.06
CA PRO A 9 -26.29 -7.04 -12.10
C PRO A 9 -24.97 -6.45 -12.62
N VAL A 10 -23.92 -7.27 -12.59
CA VAL A 10 -22.71 -7.33 -13.47
C VAL A 10 -21.60 -6.26 -13.36
N ILE A 11 -20.42 -6.67 -12.85
CA ILE A 11 -19.09 -6.08 -13.15
C ILE A 11 -18.03 -7.19 -13.40
N HIS A 12 -18.41 -8.32 -13.99
CA HIS A 12 -17.42 -9.39 -14.26
C HIS A 12 -16.45 -9.05 -15.40
N GLU A 13 -16.80 -8.17 -16.35
CA GLU A 13 -15.94 -7.84 -17.49
C GLU A 13 -14.78 -6.89 -17.17
N ALA A 14 -14.92 -6.01 -16.17
CA ALA A 14 -13.89 -5.01 -15.85
C ALA A 14 -12.76 -5.56 -14.96
N LEU A 15 -13.05 -6.59 -14.17
CA LEU A 15 -12.09 -7.18 -13.24
C LEU A 15 -11.13 -8.14 -13.96
N LEU A 16 -9.92 -8.28 -13.43
CA LEU A 16 -9.07 -9.42 -13.78
C LEU A 16 -9.77 -10.73 -13.37
N PRO A 17 -9.50 -11.84 -14.06
CA PRO A 17 -9.93 -13.15 -13.57
C PRO A 17 -9.38 -13.34 -12.15
N GLU A 18 -10.20 -13.94 -11.29
CA GLU A 18 -9.75 -14.42 -9.99
C GLU A 18 -8.79 -15.58 -10.23
N ARG A 19 -7.51 -15.39 -9.91
CA ARG A 19 -6.50 -16.44 -10.07
C ARG A 19 -6.41 -17.31 -8.81
N HIS A 20 -6.70 -16.72 -7.64
CA HIS A 20 -6.49 -17.33 -6.34
C HIS A 20 -7.50 -16.82 -5.30
N PRO A 21 -8.43 -17.66 -4.79
CA PRO A 21 -9.35 -17.26 -3.72
C PRO A 21 -8.66 -17.25 -2.34
N GLN A 22 -8.51 -16.08 -1.67
CA GLN A 22 -7.80 -15.93 -0.38
C GLN A 22 -8.40 -14.92 0.64
N HIS A 23 -7.85 -14.90 1.87
CA HIS A 23 -8.28 -14.20 3.11
C HIS A 23 -8.52 -12.67 3.06
N ASP A 24 -8.94 -12.09 4.20
CA ASP A 24 -9.23 -10.66 4.39
C ASP A 24 -8.06 -9.73 4.01
N LEU A 25 -8.38 -8.57 3.42
CA LEU A 25 -7.40 -7.58 2.95
C LEU A 25 -7.41 -6.33 3.83
N PHE A 26 -6.23 -5.86 4.22
CA PHE A 26 -6.04 -4.63 4.99
C PHE A 26 -5.03 -3.71 4.32
N ILE A 27 -5.38 -2.42 4.23
CA ILE A 27 -4.48 -1.36 3.80
C ILE A 27 -4.27 -0.38 4.95
N CYS A 28 -3.04 0.12 5.08
CA CYS A 28 -2.74 1.30 5.88
C CYS A 28 -2.61 2.46 4.90
N ASP A 29 -3.39 3.52 5.12
CA ASP A 29 -3.14 4.78 4.46
C ASP A 29 -2.11 5.56 5.27
N VAL A 30 -0.83 5.32 4.97
CA VAL A 30 0.29 6.04 5.59
C VAL A 30 0.12 7.55 5.40
N ALA A 31 -0.57 7.98 4.32
CA ALA A 31 -0.83 9.38 4.08
C ALA A 31 -1.85 9.90 5.09
N ASP A 32 -2.89 9.13 5.40
CA ASP A 32 -3.86 9.50 6.43
C ASP A 32 -3.21 9.56 7.82
N ALA A 33 -2.34 8.61 8.14
CA ALA A 33 -1.60 8.62 9.42
C ALA A 33 -0.69 9.85 9.57
N VAL A 34 -0.20 10.42 8.47
CA VAL A 34 0.69 11.60 8.46
C VAL A 34 -0.10 12.91 8.27
N LEU A 35 -1.20 12.90 7.50
CA LEU A 35 -1.87 14.09 6.98
C LEU A 35 -3.25 14.36 7.60
N LYS A 36 -3.70 13.51 8.54
CA LYS A 36 -5.06 13.39 9.08
C LYS A 36 -5.79 14.73 9.30
N ASP A 37 -5.07 15.74 9.82
CA ASP A 37 -5.65 17.03 10.23
C ASP A 37 -5.11 18.24 9.47
N VAL A 38 -4.23 18.03 8.49
CA VAL A 38 -3.32 19.08 7.97
C VAL A 38 -3.43 19.25 6.46
N MET A 39 -3.53 18.15 5.71
CA MET A 39 -3.71 18.19 4.26
C MET A 39 -4.85 17.26 3.83
N PRO A 40 -6.11 17.56 4.21
CA PRO A 40 -7.25 16.70 3.87
C PRO A 40 -7.49 16.55 2.36
N GLN A 41 -6.93 17.44 1.54
CA GLN A 41 -7.01 17.36 0.07
C GLN A 41 -6.03 16.32 -0.53
N MET A 42 -5.03 15.87 0.23
CA MET A 42 -3.93 15.06 -0.27
C MET A 42 -4.16 13.58 0.01
N GLU A 43 -4.97 12.93 -0.82
CA GLU A 43 -5.27 11.51 -0.65
C GLU A 43 -4.28 10.61 -1.41
N HIS A 44 -3.45 9.90 -0.64
CA HIS A 44 -2.41 8.97 -1.08
C HIS A 44 -1.36 9.57 -2.06
N PRO A 45 -0.61 10.62 -1.67
CA PRO A 45 0.40 11.30 -2.50
C PRO A 45 1.65 10.46 -2.80
N PHE A 46 1.90 9.41 -2.00
CA PHE A 46 3.14 8.63 -2.04
C PHE A 46 3.27 7.71 -3.25
N TYR A 47 2.15 7.38 -3.89
CA TYR A 47 2.13 6.40 -4.97
C TYR A 47 1.87 7.06 -6.32
N SER A 48 2.66 6.70 -7.33
CA SER A 48 2.40 7.11 -8.70
C SER A 48 1.27 6.27 -9.31
N LEU A 49 0.41 6.93 -10.08
CA LEU A 49 -0.60 6.30 -10.94
C LEU A 49 -0.07 6.06 -12.36
N SER A 50 1.14 6.53 -12.67
CA SER A 50 1.78 6.34 -13.95
C SER A 50 2.28 4.90 -14.10
N LYS A 51 2.22 4.37 -15.33
CA LYS A 51 2.90 3.12 -15.69
C LYS A 51 4.36 3.34 -16.10
N LYS A 52 4.76 4.60 -16.34
CA LYS A 52 6.14 4.98 -16.62
C LYS A 52 6.83 5.40 -15.32
N PRO A 53 8.12 5.08 -15.14
CA PRO A 53 8.88 5.55 -13.99
C PRO A 53 8.78 7.07 -13.87
N GLU A 54 8.45 7.54 -12.67
CA GLU A 54 8.32 8.95 -12.35
C GLU A 54 9.45 9.34 -11.41
N THR A 55 10.39 10.16 -11.90
CA THR A 55 11.60 10.57 -11.17
C THR A 55 11.57 12.04 -10.73
N SER A 56 10.46 12.74 -10.98
CA SER A 56 10.25 14.10 -10.49
C SER A 56 9.92 14.08 -8.99
N VAL A 57 10.55 14.99 -8.25
CA VAL A 57 10.16 15.26 -6.85
C VAL A 57 8.76 15.86 -6.85
N ARG A 58 7.89 15.33 -5.97
CA ARG A 58 6.57 15.91 -5.70
C ARG A 58 6.63 16.71 -4.42
N ARG A 59 6.21 17.97 -4.46
CA ARG A 59 6.12 18.82 -3.28
C ARG A 59 4.71 19.38 -3.16
N TYR A 60 4.15 19.25 -1.97
CA TYR A 60 2.85 19.77 -1.60
C TYR A 60 3.05 20.72 -0.44
N GLU A 61 2.34 21.85 -0.44
CA GLU A 61 2.45 22.87 0.59
C GLU A 61 1.09 23.52 0.83
N HIS A 62 0.74 23.69 2.11
CA HIS A 62 -0.48 24.33 2.55
C HIS A 62 -0.27 24.92 3.94
N ASN A 63 -0.59 26.20 4.13
CA ASN A 63 -0.51 26.91 5.43
C ASN A 63 0.82 26.73 6.19
N GLY A 64 1.96 26.78 5.49
CA GLY A 64 3.30 26.61 6.08
C GLY A 64 3.69 25.16 6.38
N GLN A 65 2.77 24.21 6.19
CA GLN A 65 3.04 22.78 6.25
C GLN A 65 3.34 22.25 4.85
N TRP A 66 4.31 21.37 4.72
CA TRP A 66 4.75 20.81 3.45
C TRP A 66 5.05 19.32 3.54
N LEU A 67 4.88 18.66 2.40
CA LEU A 67 5.18 17.25 2.18
C LEU A 67 5.96 17.13 0.88
N GLU A 68 7.16 16.57 0.95
CA GLU A 68 8.02 16.33 -0.19
C GLU A 68 8.24 14.84 -0.36
N ILE A 69 8.03 14.34 -1.57
CA ILE A 69 8.27 12.96 -1.94
C ILE A 69 9.34 12.94 -3.02
N THR A 70 10.48 12.39 -2.65
CA THR A 70 11.65 12.24 -3.51
C THR A 70 11.73 10.78 -4.00
N PRO A 71 11.59 10.53 -5.31
CA PRO A 71 11.82 9.21 -5.87
C PRO A 71 13.32 8.90 -6.02
N SER A 72 13.66 7.63 -6.18
CA SER A 72 15.00 7.23 -6.61
C SER A 72 15.13 7.25 -8.14
N VAL A 73 16.31 6.90 -8.65
CA VAL A 73 16.54 6.68 -10.10
C VAL A 73 15.66 5.57 -10.69
N LYS A 74 15.07 4.71 -9.84
CA LYS A 74 14.10 3.67 -10.24
C LYS A 74 12.67 4.20 -10.38
N GLY A 75 12.45 5.47 -10.01
CA GLY A 75 11.15 6.12 -9.97
C GLY A 75 10.41 5.92 -8.65
N LEU A 76 9.31 6.65 -8.51
CA LEU A 76 8.40 6.58 -7.37
C LEU A 76 7.73 5.22 -7.27
N ALA A 77 7.48 4.75 -6.04
CA ALA A 77 6.59 3.63 -5.80
C ALA A 77 5.24 3.86 -6.49
N THR A 78 4.75 2.86 -7.21
CA THR A 78 3.46 2.92 -7.91
C THR A 78 2.33 2.41 -7.02
N ILE A 79 1.09 2.69 -7.40
CA ILE A 79 -0.07 2.15 -6.68
C ILE A 79 -0.12 0.61 -6.67
N TYR A 80 0.53 -0.05 -7.64
CA TYR A 80 0.66 -1.50 -7.64
C TYR A 80 1.72 -1.97 -6.63
N ASP A 81 2.81 -1.24 -6.45
CA ASP A 81 3.86 -1.62 -5.48
C ASP A 81 3.31 -1.67 -4.06
N LYS A 82 2.33 -0.82 -3.76
CA LYS A 82 1.56 -0.82 -2.52
C LYS A 82 0.94 -2.17 -2.17
N ASP A 83 0.64 -3.03 -3.15
CA ASP A 83 0.09 -4.38 -2.89
C ASP A 83 0.99 -5.20 -1.96
N ILE A 84 2.30 -4.96 -1.99
CA ILE A 84 3.28 -5.58 -1.09
C ILE A 84 3.02 -5.15 0.35
N LEU A 85 2.79 -3.85 0.57
CA LEU A 85 2.47 -3.30 1.88
C LEU A 85 1.12 -3.81 2.38
N ILE A 86 0.08 -3.83 1.52
CA ILE A 86 -1.24 -4.39 1.84
C ILE A 86 -1.08 -5.83 2.36
N TYR A 87 -0.28 -6.65 1.69
CA TYR A 87 0.00 -8.01 2.15
C TYR A 87 0.70 -8.02 3.52
N CYS A 88 1.80 -7.27 3.69
CA CYS A 88 2.52 -7.19 4.97
C CYS A 88 1.61 -6.76 6.13
N ILE A 89 0.79 -5.74 5.91
CA ILE A 89 -0.16 -5.21 6.90
C ILE A 89 -1.21 -6.28 7.22
N SER A 90 -1.76 -6.96 6.21
CA SER A 90 -2.73 -8.03 6.40
C SER A 90 -2.15 -9.18 7.23
N GLN A 91 -0.88 -9.55 7.02
CA GLN A 91 -0.19 -10.56 7.83
C GLN A 91 0.01 -10.10 9.29
N ILE A 92 0.39 -8.84 9.51
CA ILE A 92 0.54 -8.28 10.87
C ILE A 92 -0.82 -8.22 11.58
N MET A 93 -1.87 -7.77 10.91
CA MET A 93 -3.22 -7.69 11.48
C MET A 93 -3.77 -9.08 11.83
N ALA A 94 -3.54 -10.08 10.99
CA ALA A 94 -3.91 -11.46 11.28
C ALA A 94 -3.23 -11.96 12.57
N LYS A 95 -1.94 -11.69 12.74
CA LYS A 95 -1.19 -12.02 13.97
C LYS A 95 -1.69 -11.28 15.19
N LEU A 96 -1.95 -9.97 15.07
CA LEU A 96 -2.53 -9.17 16.16
C LEU A 96 -3.89 -9.72 16.59
N LYS A 97 -4.76 -10.09 15.64
CA LYS A 97 -6.07 -10.71 15.91
C LYS A 97 -5.93 -12.08 16.60
N ALA A 98 -4.87 -12.82 16.30
CA ALA A 98 -4.54 -14.09 16.96
C ALA A 98 -3.85 -13.91 18.34
N GLY A 99 -3.60 -12.67 18.79
CA GLY A 99 -2.88 -12.39 20.03
C GLY A 99 -1.38 -12.69 19.97
N GLU A 100 -0.81 -12.82 18.78
CA GLU A 100 0.61 -13.11 18.58
C GLU A 100 1.47 -11.84 18.66
N LYS A 101 2.74 -12.01 19.03
CA LYS A 101 3.73 -10.93 18.96
C LYS A 101 4.03 -10.57 17.50
N VAL A 102 4.03 -9.28 17.21
CA VAL A 102 4.34 -8.73 15.88
C VAL A 102 5.65 -7.94 15.88
N SER A 103 6.26 -7.83 14.71
CA SER A 103 7.51 -7.12 14.46
C SER A 103 7.41 -6.33 13.15
N GLN A 104 8.19 -5.26 13.04
CA GLN A 104 8.35 -4.48 11.80
C GLN A 104 8.91 -5.31 10.65
N ARG A 105 9.68 -6.35 10.98
CA ARG A 105 10.33 -7.23 10.01
C ARG A 105 9.40 -8.39 9.68
N VAL A 106 8.82 -8.34 8.49
CA VAL A 106 7.85 -9.32 7.99
C VAL A 106 8.55 -10.23 6.98
N ARG A 107 8.68 -11.51 7.33
CA ARG A 107 9.24 -12.54 6.44
C ARG A 107 8.10 -13.26 5.73
N ILE A 108 8.13 -13.27 4.40
CA ILE A 108 7.04 -13.76 3.56
C ILE A 108 7.54 -14.61 2.39
N SER A 109 6.83 -15.70 2.11
CA SER A 109 6.98 -16.44 0.85
C SER A 109 6.63 -15.52 -0.32
N SER A 110 7.55 -15.36 -1.26
CA SER A 110 7.31 -14.49 -2.41
C SER A 110 6.27 -15.08 -3.36
N ARG A 111 6.16 -16.41 -3.40
CA ARG A 111 5.08 -17.07 -4.13
C ARG A 111 3.72 -16.72 -3.53
N ASP A 112 3.59 -16.77 -2.22
CA ASP A 112 2.32 -16.54 -1.54
C ASP A 112 1.90 -15.07 -1.65
N LEU A 113 2.87 -14.14 -1.56
CA LEU A 113 2.64 -12.72 -1.86
C LEU A 113 2.09 -12.52 -3.29
N LEU A 114 2.71 -13.14 -4.30
CA LEU A 114 2.26 -13.00 -5.69
C LEU A 114 0.85 -13.57 -5.88
N ILE A 115 0.57 -14.72 -5.26
CA ILE A 115 -0.75 -15.36 -5.27
C ILE A 115 -1.79 -14.44 -4.61
N PHE A 116 -1.49 -13.93 -3.42
CA PHE A 116 -2.37 -13.07 -2.63
C PHE A 116 -2.72 -11.77 -3.35
N THR A 117 -1.73 -11.18 -4.01
CA THR A 117 -1.91 -9.94 -4.77
C THR A 117 -2.45 -10.16 -6.19
N ASN A 118 -2.98 -11.36 -6.48
CA ASN A 118 -3.53 -11.78 -7.77
C ASN A 118 -2.57 -11.58 -8.97
N ARG A 119 -1.25 -11.70 -8.74
CA ARG A 119 -0.20 -11.56 -9.75
C ARG A 119 0.10 -12.89 -10.43
N GLY A 120 0.89 -12.86 -11.50
CA GLY A 120 1.46 -14.07 -12.08
C GLY A 120 2.56 -14.64 -11.18
N THR A 121 2.90 -15.91 -11.38
CA THR A 121 3.99 -16.59 -10.67
C THR A 121 5.09 -17.07 -11.62
N ALA A 122 5.26 -16.41 -12.77
CA ALA A 122 6.34 -16.69 -13.72
C ALA A 122 7.58 -15.86 -13.38
N GLY A 123 8.74 -16.18 -13.98
CA GLY A 123 10.01 -15.50 -13.69
C GLY A 123 9.95 -13.97 -13.83
N LYS A 124 9.19 -13.47 -14.82
CA LYS A 124 8.97 -12.03 -15.02
C LYS A 124 8.24 -11.36 -13.85
N ASP A 125 7.34 -12.07 -13.18
CA ASP A 125 6.55 -11.53 -12.07
C ASP A 125 7.41 -11.43 -10.80
N TYR A 126 8.33 -12.39 -10.60
CA TYR A 126 9.35 -12.28 -9.55
C TYR A 126 10.33 -11.13 -9.82
N LYS A 127 10.72 -10.89 -11.08
CA LYS A 127 11.55 -9.71 -11.42
C LYS A 127 10.80 -8.40 -11.11
N ALA A 128 9.53 -8.32 -11.50
CA ALA A 128 8.68 -7.16 -11.20
C ALA A 128 8.49 -6.94 -9.69
N LEU A 129 8.44 -8.01 -8.89
CA LEU A 129 8.43 -7.91 -7.42
C LEU A 129 9.70 -7.24 -6.88
N ILE A 130 10.87 -7.58 -7.43
CA ILE A 130 12.14 -6.98 -7.01
C ILE A 130 12.18 -5.50 -7.37
N GLU A 131 11.80 -5.15 -8.61
CA GLU A 131 11.71 -3.76 -9.05
C GLU A 131 10.71 -2.95 -8.21
N ALA A 132 9.63 -3.58 -7.74
CA ALA A 132 8.67 -2.96 -6.82
C ALA A 132 9.29 -2.69 -5.44
N LEU A 133 10.06 -3.63 -4.89
CA LEU A 133 10.79 -3.45 -3.64
C LEU A 133 11.82 -2.31 -3.76
N ASP A 134 12.59 -2.27 -4.86
CA ASP A 134 13.55 -1.18 -5.12
C ASP A 134 12.90 0.21 -5.11
N ARG A 135 11.70 0.33 -5.70
CA ARG A 135 10.93 1.60 -5.70
C ARG A 135 10.37 1.93 -4.32
N LEU A 136 9.89 0.94 -3.56
CA LEU A 136 9.39 1.14 -2.19
C LEU A 136 10.51 1.60 -1.25
N GLU A 137 11.71 1.00 -1.33
CA GLU A 137 12.88 1.43 -0.56
C GLU A 137 13.36 2.82 -0.99
N GLY A 138 13.35 3.09 -2.30
CA GLY A 138 13.86 4.33 -2.88
C GLY A 138 12.94 5.54 -2.74
N THR A 139 11.68 5.36 -2.33
CA THR A 139 10.72 6.46 -2.16
C THR A 139 10.92 7.10 -0.78
N ARG A 140 11.42 8.32 -0.75
CA ARG A 140 11.68 9.08 0.48
C ARG A 140 10.65 10.18 0.66
N ILE A 141 10.07 10.24 1.84
CA ILE A 141 9.12 11.26 2.27
C ILE A 141 9.84 12.18 3.26
N ARG A 142 9.65 13.48 3.10
CA ARG A 142 10.01 14.50 4.09
C ARG A 142 8.83 15.41 4.36
N THR A 143 8.66 15.84 5.60
CA THR A 143 7.56 16.71 5.98
C THR A 143 7.87 17.47 7.26
N ASN A 144 7.26 18.64 7.44
CA ASN A 144 7.19 19.34 8.72
C ASN A 144 5.80 19.22 9.37
N ILE A 145 4.99 18.24 8.94
CA ILE A 145 3.68 17.99 9.51
C ILE A 145 3.89 17.19 10.79
N VAL A 146 3.61 17.83 11.93
CA VAL A 146 3.82 17.25 13.26
C VAL A 146 2.48 16.95 13.92
N THR A 147 2.44 15.88 14.70
CA THR A 147 1.35 15.59 15.64
C THR A 147 1.81 16.02 17.04
N GLY A 148 1.65 17.31 17.39
CA GLY A 148 2.11 17.85 18.69
C GLY A 148 2.49 19.34 18.64
N ASP A 149 3.13 19.84 19.71
CA ASP A 149 3.43 21.27 19.93
C ASP A 149 4.86 21.69 19.49
N GLU A 150 5.69 20.78 19.00
CA GLU A 150 7.07 21.06 18.57
C GLU A 150 7.19 21.16 17.05
N GLU A 151 8.00 22.10 16.54
CA GLU A 151 8.38 22.15 15.13
C GLU A 151 9.45 21.09 14.84
N GLN A 152 9.10 20.09 14.04
CA GLN A 152 9.99 18.99 13.65
C GLN A 152 9.91 18.76 12.14
N VAL A 153 11.05 18.46 11.52
CA VAL A 153 11.11 17.99 10.13
C VAL A 153 11.47 16.51 10.14
N ASP A 154 10.52 15.68 9.72
CA ASP A 154 10.66 14.25 9.65
C ASP A 154 11.01 13.77 8.26
N GLY A 155 11.85 12.74 8.20
CA GLY A 155 12.24 12.08 6.96
C GLY A 155 12.13 10.57 7.09
N PHE A 156 11.25 9.95 6.31
CA PHE A 156 10.99 8.51 6.37
C PHE A 156 10.76 7.91 4.99
N GLY A 157 10.66 6.58 4.94
CA GLY A 157 10.33 5.83 3.73
C GLY A 157 9.07 5.01 3.97
N LEU A 158 8.57 4.36 2.92
CA LEU A 158 7.49 3.39 3.04
C LEU A 158 7.98 2.08 3.70
N ILE A 159 9.20 1.68 3.37
CA ILE A 159 9.94 0.60 4.01
C ILE A 159 11.37 1.05 4.28
N ASP A 160 11.99 0.49 5.31
CA ASP A 160 13.36 0.80 5.70
C ASP A 160 14.38 -0.10 5.00
N ALA A 161 13.99 -1.35 4.73
CA ALA A 161 14.84 -2.33 4.08
C ALA A 161 14.01 -3.51 3.56
N SER A 162 14.52 -4.17 2.52
CA SER A 162 14.08 -5.50 2.13
C SER A 162 15.28 -6.42 1.92
N SER A 163 15.03 -7.73 2.00
CA SER A 163 16.00 -8.74 1.59
C SER A 163 15.31 -9.87 0.85
N ILE A 164 16.00 -10.44 -0.13
CA ILE A 164 15.48 -11.51 -0.98
C ILE A 164 16.38 -12.71 -0.84
N ARG A 165 15.78 -13.90 -0.63
CA ARG A 165 16.52 -15.16 -0.57
C ARG A 165 16.17 -16.04 -1.75
N ARG A 166 17.19 -16.58 -2.40
CA ARG A 166 17.09 -17.44 -3.58
C ARG A 166 17.71 -18.81 -3.32
N LYS A 167 17.19 -19.83 -3.99
CA LYS A 167 17.78 -21.17 -4.05
C LYS A 167 18.65 -21.27 -5.31
N LEU A 168 19.93 -21.64 -5.17
CA LEU A 168 20.92 -21.75 -6.26
C LEU A 168 21.47 -20.40 -6.78
N GLY A 169 21.79 -19.46 -5.89
CA GLY A 169 22.45 -18.20 -6.26
C GLY A 169 21.52 -17.16 -6.87
N LEU A 170 22.09 -16.13 -7.52
CA LEU A 170 21.37 -14.95 -8.01
C LEU A 170 20.35 -15.24 -9.12
N ASP A 171 20.61 -16.26 -9.95
CA ASP A 171 19.69 -16.73 -10.99
C ASP A 171 18.69 -17.78 -10.49
N GLY A 172 18.81 -18.12 -9.22
CA GLY A 172 18.03 -19.12 -8.52
C GLY A 172 16.58 -18.72 -8.25
N ARG A 173 15.75 -19.73 -7.93
CA ARG A 173 14.34 -19.53 -7.56
C ARG A 173 14.24 -18.69 -6.30
N LEU A 174 13.46 -17.61 -6.37
CA LEU A 174 13.13 -16.78 -5.20
C LEU A 174 12.28 -17.59 -4.21
N LEU A 175 12.74 -17.68 -2.97
CA LEU A 175 12.09 -18.43 -1.89
C LEU A 175 11.18 -17.51 -1.07
N HIS A 176 11.79 -16.52 -0.41
CA HIS A 176 11.10 -15.58 0.44
C HIS A 176 11.74 -14.21 0.31
N CYS A 177 10.95 -13.18 0.56
CA CYS A 177 11.44 -11.84 0.85
C CYS A 177 11.18 -11.52 2.32
N GLU A 178 11.99 -10.64 2.87
CA GLU A 178 11.81 -10.05 4.18
C GLU A 178 11.75 -8.56 4.00
N ILE A 179 10.79 -7.91 4.64
CA ILE A 179 10.53 -6.48 4.50
C ILE A 179 10.51 -5.88 5.90
N LYS A 180 11.34 -4.87 6.15
CA LYS A 180 11.29 -4.03 7.35
C LYS A 180 10.43 -2.83 7.04
N LEU A 181 9.21 -2.81 7.58
CA LEU A 181 8.34 -1.63 7.53
C LEU A 181 8.98 -0.48 8.30
N SER A 182 8.80 0.76 7.83
CA SER A 182 9.26 1.93 8.56
C SER A 182 8.49 2.10 9.87
N ASP A 183 9.06 2.87 10.80
CA ASP A 183 8.42 3.20 12.08
C ASP A 183 7.03 3.81 11.87
N TRP A 184 6.90 4.72 10.90
CA TRP A 184 5.63 5.35 10.53
C TRP A 184 4.57 4.33 10.12
N VAL A 185 4.88 3.43 9.17
CA VAL A 185 3.91 2.41 8.73
C VAL A 185 3.56 1.48 9.88
N PHE A 186 4.54 1.05 10.68
CA PHE A 186 4.29 0.11 11.76
C PHE A 186 3.50 0.72 12.92
N ASN A 187 3.73 1.98 13.26
CA ASN A 187 2.99 2.69 14.29
C ASN A 187 1.54 2.95 13.87
N ALA A 188 1.29 3.25 12.60
CA ALA A 188 -0.07 3.35 12.07
C ALA A 188 -0.83 2.01 12.19
N ILE A 189 -0.17 0.87 11.90
CA ILE A 189 -0.76 -0.46 12.11
C ILE A 189 -1.11 -0.68 13.59
N LYS A 190 -0.20 -0.37 14.52
CA LYS A 190 -0.44 -0.53 15.97
C LYS A 190 -1.56 0.35 16.49
N SER A 191 -1.73 1.53 15.92
CA SER A 191 -2.81 2.48 16.28
C SER A 191 -4.15 2.10 15.65
N ASN A 192 -4.21 0.98 14.93
CA ASN A 192 -5.38 0.49 14.20
C ASN A 192 -5.89 1.47 13.13
N ASP A 193 -5.00 2.32 12.59
CA ASP A 193 -5.27 3.20 11.46
C ASP A 193 -5.14 2.41 10.13
N VAL A 194 -5.98 1.37 10.00
CA VAL A 194 -6.04 0.51 8.81
C VAL A 194 -7.48 0.36 8.31
N LEU A 195 -7.64 0.29 6.99
CA LEU A 195 -8.92 0.08 6.32
C LEU A 195 -8.99 -1.34 5.76
N THR A 196 -10.13 -2.00 5.94
CA THR A 196 -10.41 -3.28 5.28
C THR A 196 -10.81 -3.05 3.83
N LEU A 197 -10.20 -3.79 2.90
CA LEU A 197 -10.54 -3.76 1.49
C LEU A 197 -11.31 -5.02 1.08
N HIS A 198 -12.13 -4.88 0.05
CA HIS A 198 -12.81 -6.01 -0.59
C HIS A 198 -11.79 -6.84 -1.36
N ARG A 199 -12.00 -8.17 -1.39
CA ARG A 199 -11.09 -9.15 -2.00
C ARG A 199 -10.82 -8.88 -3.48
N ASP A 200 -11.79 -8.30 -4.17
CA ASP A 200 -11.67 -7.93 -5.59
C ASP A 200 -10.75 -6.73 -5.86
N TYR A 201 -10.24 -6.05 -4.83
CA TYR A 201 -9.31 -4.92 -4.99
C TYR A 201 -8.12 -5.28 -5.90
N PHE A 202 -7.51 -6.46 -5.71
CA PHE A 202 -6.37 -6.88 -6.54
C PHE A 202 -6.75 -7.23 -7.98
N ARG A 203 -8.05 -7.36 -8.27
CA ARG A 203 -8.56 -7.61 -9.62
C ARG A 203 -8.79 -6.31 -10.40
N LEU A 204 -8.74 -5.14 -9.76
CA LEU A 204 -8.79 -3.83 -10.44
C LEU A 204 -7.55 -3.66 -11.33
N ARG A 205 -7.78 -3.39 -12.62
CA ARG A 205 -6.72 -3.36 -13.64
C ARG A 205 -6.01 -2.02 -13.67
N LYS A 206 -6.75 -0.91 -13.66
CA LYS A 206 -6.18 0.41 -13.90
C LYS A 206 -5.77 1.08 -12.59
N PRO A 207 -4.68 1.89 -12.60
CA PRO A 207 -4.26 2.63 -11.41
C PRO A 207 -5.37 3.52 -10.86
N LEU A 208 -6.11 4.18 -11.76
CA LEU A 208 -7.21 5.08 -11.38
C LEU A 208 -8.38 4.33 -10.74
N GLU A 209 -8.71 3.12 -11.19
CA GLU A 209 -9.77 2.29 -10.60
C GLU A 209 -9.44 1.96 -9.13
N ARG A 210 -8.18 1.58 -8.85
CA ARG A 210 -7.70 1.34 -7.49
C ARG A 210 -7.75 2.59 -6.63
N ARG A 211 -7.28 3.72 -7.18
CA ARG A 211 -7.32 5.00 -6.47
C ARG A 211 -8.75 5.38 -6.11
N VAL A 212 -9.68 5.38 -7.07
CA VAL A 212 -11.09 5.70 -6.84
C VAL A 212 -11.70 4.77 -5.79
N TYR A 213 -11.38 3.48 -5.84
CA TYR A 213 -11.85 2.52 -4.83
C TYR A 213 -11.33 2.86 -3.43
N GLU A 214 -10.06 3.24 -3.28
CA GLU A 214 -9.48 3.61 -1.98
C GLU A 214 -10.12 4.86 -1.39
N LEU A 215 -10.28 5.90 -2.22
CA LEU A 215 -10.96 7.15 -1.83
C LEU A 215 -12.39 6.83 -1.41
N ALA A 216 -13.12 6.07 -2.21
CA ALA A 216 -14.47 5.64 -1.89
C ALA A 216 -14.50 4.81 -0.60
N ARG A 217 -13.56 3.89 -0.38
CA ARG A 217 -13.56 3.07 0.84
C ARG A 217 -13.33 3.91 2.09
N LYS A 218 -12.42 4.88 2.01
CA LYS A 218 -12.08 5.81 3.09
C LYS A 218 -13.26 6.71 3.43
N HIS A 219 -13.82 7.41 2.44
CA HIS A 219 -14.92 8.36 2.65
C HIS A 219 -16.24 7.67 2.91
N CYS A 220 -16.54 6.60 2.19
CA CYS A 220 -17.83 5.94 2.35
C CYS A 220 -17.92 5.15 3.64
N GLY A 221 -16.84 4.69 4.30
CA GLY A 221 -16.94 4.03 5.62
C GLY A 221 -18.11 3.02 5.74
N GLN A 222 -19.18 3.42 6.44
CA GLN A 222 -20.50 2.74 6.50
C GLN A 222 -21.62 3.45 5.70
N GLN A 223 -21.41 4.67 5.22
CA GLN A 223 -22.33 5.41 4.36
C GLN A 223 -22.30 4.91 2.91
N VAL A 224 -23.42 5.06 2.21
CA VAL A 224 -23.61 4.49 0.86
C VAL A 224 -22.97 5.35 -0.24
N ALA A 225 -22.75 6.64 0.04
CA ALA A 225 -22.20 7.59 -0.92
C ALA A 225 -21.40 8.69 -0.20
N TRP A 226 -20.48 9.33 -0.93
CA TRP A 226 -19.78 10.55 -0.56
C TRP A 226 -19.84 11.52 -1.74
N LYS A 227 -19.87 12.83 -1.45
CA LYS A 227 -19.96 13.88 -2.46
C LYS A 227 -18.58 14.47 -2.74
N ALA A 228 -18.11 14.30 -3.98
CA ALA A 228 -16.98 15.07 -4.51
C ALA A 228 -17.51 16.33 -5.21
N SER A 229 -16.90 17.48 -4.94
CA SER A 229 -17.18 18.73 -5.68
C SER A 229 -16.07 18.97 -6.72
N PRO A 230 -16.40 19.43 -7.93
CA PRO A 230 -15.42 19.81 -8.95
C PRO A 230 -14.62 21.06 -8.57
#